data_AF-A0A2V8K939-F1
#
_entry.id   AF-A0A2V8K939-F1
#
_cell.length_a   1.000
_cell.length_b   1.000
_cell.length_c   1.000
_cell.angle_alpha   90.00
_cell.angle_beta   90.00
_cell.angle_gamma   90.00
#
_symmetry.space_group_name_H-M   'P 1'
#
loop_
_entity.id
_entity.type
_entity.pdbx_description
1 polymer ?
#
loop_
_entity_poly.entity_id
_entity_poly.type
_entity_poly.pdbx_seq_one_letter_code
_entity_poly.pdbx_strand_id
1 'polypeptide(L)'
;MSRRIVLCIAILISSSVMALGQLTTGTMTGNVRDQSGAAIAGATVTLKNTDTGISRTTQTNETGKYEALSLPAGNYEVSAGLSGFQTAVHTGISLALGQNAVVDFTLQIGQVSELVTVTGEIAQIETTTATVANIVDEKKVTDLPLNGRDLTQLSFLQPGVIKSPAGAGAFSGLGDKLSVAGSRGNQNIYLLDGVSNSDLSGNAQSASGQLAGAETIKEFQIITNNYSAEYRSQAGAIVSAVTKSGTNTFHGSLYEFLRNDALDAAKWEENKGGGKSPFKRNQFGGSI
;
A
#
# COMPACT_ATOMS: atom_id res chain seq x y z
N MET A 1 24.60 12.24 33.00
CA MET A 1 24.14 11.74 31.68
C MET A 1 25.30 11.92 30.71
N SER A 2 25.94 10.84 30.29
CA SER A 2 27.29 10.86 29.73
C SER A 2 27.32 11.43 28.31
N ARG A 3 28.34 12.26 27.99
CA ARG A 3 28.61 12.80 26.64
C ARG A 3 28.57 11.75 25.52
N ARG A 4 28.81 10.47 25.88
CA ARG A 4 28.72 9.32 24.97
C ARG A 4 27.29 9.05 24.47
N ILE A 5 26.28 9.26 25.32
CA ILE A 5 24.86 9.06 24.94
C ILE A 5 24.42 10.13 23.94
N VAL A 6 24.83 11.39 24.15
CA VAL A 6 24.51 12.49 23.23
C VAL A 6 25.17 12.27 21.86
N LEU A 7 26.41 11.77 21.84
CA LEU A 7 27.12 11.46 20.60
C LEU A 7 26.47 10.30 19.83
N CYS A 8 26.04 9.25 20.53
CA CYS A 8 25.32 8.12 19.91
C CYS A 8 23.97 8.55 19.31
N ILE A 9 23.22 9.43 20.00
CA ILE A 9 21.95 9.96 19.49
C ILE A 9 22.20 10.83 18.24
N ALA A 10 23.23 11.68 18.24
CA ALA A 10 23.57 12.52 17.10
C ALA A 10 23.98 11.70 15.85
N ILE A 11 24.69 10.59 16.05
CA ILE A 11 25.09 9.68 14.96
C ILE A 11 23.87 8.95 14.38
N LEU A 12 22.93 8.50 15.23
CA LEU A 12 21.67 7.87 14.81
C LEU A 12 20.78 8.81 13.99
N ILE A 13 20.72 10.10 14.35
CA ILE A 13 19.94 11.11 13.62
C ILE A 13 20.60 11.49 12.28
N SER A 14 21.92 11.37 12.16
CA SER A 14 22.62 11.71 10.91
C SER A 14 22.61 10.60 9.86
N SER A 15 22.35 9.34 10.26
CA SER A 15 22.30 8.18 9.36
C SER A 15 20.96 7.97 8.63
N SER A 16 19.91 8.74 8.95
CA SER A 16 18.57 8.58 8.35
C SER A 16 18.37 9.29 7.01
N VAL A 17 19.37 10.01 6.48
CA VAL A 17 19.19 10.89 5.32
C VAL A 17 19.29 10.17 3.96
N MET A 18 19.56 8.86 3.92
CA MET A 18 19.70 8.13 2.65
C MET A 18 19.02 6.77 2.67
N ALA A 19 17.74 6.73 3.05
CA ALA A 19 16.89 5.60 2.69
C ALA A 19 16.28 5.86 1.31
N LEU A 20 16.88 5.29 0.27
CA LEU A 20 16.20 5.14 -1.02
C LEU A 20 15.09 4.10 -0.81
N GLY A 21 13.88 4.59 -0.52
CA GLY A 21 12.70 3.77 -0.26
C GLY A 21 12.41 2.82 -1.41
N GLN A 22 12.08 1.58 -1.04
CA GLN A 22 11.69 0.50 -1.93
C GLN A 22 10.49 0.96 -2.77
N LEU A 23 10.63 0.95 -4.10
CA LEU A 23 9.64 1.51 -5.02
C LEU A 23 8.41 0.60 -5.12
N THR A 24 7.38 0.92 -4.34
CA THR A 24 6.03 0.40 -4.52
C THR A 24 5.39 1.07 -5.74
N THR A 25 5.33 0.37 -6.88
CA THR A 25 4.94 0.98 -8.16
C THR A 25 3.59 0.53 -8.70
N GLY A 26 2.83 1.45 -9.28
CA GLY A 26 1.71 1.21 -10.18
C GLY A 26 2.03 1.61 -11.62
N THR A 27 1.05 1.44 -12.49
CA THR A 27 1.14 1.74 -13.92
C THR A 27 -0.01 2.67 -14.31
N MET A 28 0.25 3.61 -15.21
CA MET A 28 -0.81 4.45 -15.77
C MET A 28 -0.78 4.39 -17.29
N THR A 29 -1.93 4.09 -17.88
CA THR A 29 -2.13 3.98 -19.33
C THR A 29 -3.29 4.84 -19.78
N GLY A 30 -3.39 5.08 -21.07
CA GLY A 30 -4.52 5.82 -21.62
C GLY A 30 -4.35 6.11 -23.10
N ASN A 31 -5.39 6.67 -23.71
CA ASN A 31 -5.39 7.11 -25.09
C ASN A 31 -5.66 8.60 -25.17
N VAL A 32 -4.97 9.28 -26.08
CA VAL A 32 -5.21 10.68 -26.41
C VAL A 32 -5.87 10.74 -27.78
N ARG A 33 -7.04 11.37 -27.84
CA ARG A 33 -7.84 11.52 -29.05
C ARG A 33 -8.23 12.97 -29.28
N ASP A 34 -8.63 13.32 -30.50
CA ASP A 34 -9.25 14.62 -30.80
C ASP A 34 -10.79 14.57 -30.63
N GLN A 35 -11.46 15.72 -30.82
CA GLN A 35 -12.93 15.82 -30.76
C GLN A 35 -13.67 14.97 -31.82
N SER A 36 -13.01 14.57 -32.90
CA SER A 36 -13.56 13.67 -33.92
C SER A 36 -13.41 12.19 -33.54
N GLY A 37 -12.68 11.89 -32.46
CA GLY A 37 -12.35 10.55 -32.00
C GLY A 37 -11.11 9.95 -32.66
N ALA A 38 -10.37 10.72 -33.46
CA ALA A 38 -9.13 10.30 -34.09
C ALA A 38 -7.99 10.24 -33.07
N ALA A 39 -7.10 9.25 -33.21
CA ALA A 39 -5.95 9.09 -32.33
C ALA A 39 -4.90 10.19 -32.58
N ILE A 40 -4.35 10.76 -31.50
CA ILE A 40 -3.30 11.78 -31.56
C ILE A 40 -1.95 11.15 -31.21
N ALA A 41 -1.07 11.03 -32.21
CA ALA A 41 0.30 10.57 -32.04
C ALA A 41 1.24 11.72 -31.64
N GLY A 42 2.26 11.42 -30.82
CA GLY A 42 3.27 12.40 -30.38
C GLY A 42 2.80 13.44 -29.36
N ALA A 43 1.61 13.28 -28.79
CA ALA A 43 1.16 14.12 -27.68
C ALA A 43 2.03 13.87 -26.44
N THR A 44 2.47 14.95 -25.80
CA THR A 44 3.26 14.88 -24.58
C THR A 44 2.33 14.75 -23.38
N VAL A 45 2.48 13.66 -22.63
CA VAL A 45 1.71 13.37 -21.41
C VAL A 45 2.64 13.51 -20.21
N THR A 46 2.31 14.41 -19.30
CA THR A 46 3.05 14.65 -18.05
C THR A 46 2.23 14.18 -16.87
N LEU A 47 2.79 13.28 -16.08
CA LEU A 47 2.23 12.73 -14.86
C LEU A 47 2.98 13.32 -13.68
N LYS A 48 2.31 14.11 -12.85
CA LYS A 48 2.89 14.78 -11.69
C LYS A 48 2.28 14.20 -10.42
N ASN A 49 3.11 13.61 -9.58
CA ASN A 49 2.70 13.21 -8.25
C ASN A 49 2.52 14.46 -7.38
N THR A 50 1.30 14.73 -6.92
CA THR A 50 0.98 15.95 -6.15
C THR A 50 1.50 15.92 -4.73
N ASP A 51 1.78 14.73 -4.17
CA ASP A 51 2.26 14.55 -2.81
C ASP A 51 3.78 14.83 -2.69
N THR A 52 4.55 14.46 -3.72
CA THR A 52 6.02 14.57 -3.77
C THR A 52 6.53 15.65 -4.73
N GLY A 53 5.69 16.10 -5.66
CA GLY A 53 6.07 17.02 -6.74
C GLY A 53 6.88 16.38 -7.88
N ILE A 54 7.15 15.07 -7.83
CA ILE A 54 7.90 14.35 -8.86
C ILE A 54 7.05 14.23 -10.12
N SER A 55 7.59 14.69 -11.26
CA SER A 55 6.95 14.58 -12.57
C SER A 55 7.63 13.58 -13.48
N ARG A 56 6.85 12.83 -14.25
CA ARG A 56 7.31 11.93 -15.32
C ARG A 56 6.58 12.27 -16.61
N THR A 57 7.32 12.31 -17.71
CA THR A 57 6.76 12.62 -19.03
C THR A 57 6.88 11.42 -19.96
N THR A 58 5.86 11.18 -20.77
CA THR A 58 5.82 10.17 -21.83
C THR A 58 5.17 10.75 -23.08
N GLN A 59 5.24 10.06 -24.21
CA GLN A 59 4.60 10.47 -25.46
C GLN A 59 3.64 9.39 -25.97
N THR A 60 2.60 9.81 -26.67
CA THR A 60 1.68 8.87 -27.32
C THR A 60 2.28 8.25 -28.58
N ASN A 61 1.97 6.98 -28.80
CA ASN A 61 2.37 6.24 -30.01
C ASN A 61 1.44 6.54 -31.21
N GLU A 62 1.64 5.85 -32.33
CA GLU A 62 0.84 5.99 -33.56
C GLU A 62 -0.66 5.69 -33.38
N THR A 63 -1.03 4.90 -32.38
CA THR A 63 -2.44 4.61 -32.05
C THR A 63 -3.01 5.56 -30.99
N GLY A 64 -2.26 6.61 -30.63
CA GLY A 64 -2.64 7.59 -29.60
C GLY A 64 -2.53 7.08 -28.17
N LYS A 65 -2.01 5.87 -27.97
CA LYS A 65 -1.86 5.25 -26.65
C LYS A 65 -0.57 5.73 -25.98
N TYR A 66 -0.61 5.98 -24.69
CA TYR A 66 0.56 6.19 -23.85
C TYR A 66 0.61 5.18 -22.70
N GLU A 67 1.81 4.98 -22.17
CA GLU A 67 2.05 4.13 -21.02
C GLU A 67 3.17 4.72 -20.16
N ALA A 68 2.94 4.73 -18.85
CA ALA A 68 3.89 5.15 -17.83
C ALA A 68 4.01 4.04 -16.78
N LEU A 69 5.08 3.25 -16.91
CA LEU A 69 5.39 2.14 -16.02
C LEU A 69 6.11 2.61 -14.76
N SER A 70 6.02 1.87 -13.67
CA SER A 70 6.85 2.07 -12.47
C SER A 70 6.63 3.44 -11.79
N LEU A 71 5.37 3.87 -11.64
CA LEU A 71 5.00 5.11 -10.95
C LEU A 71 4.80 4.83 -9.44
N PRO A 72 5.38 5.60 -8.52
CA PRO A 72 5.11 5.44 -7.09
C PRO A 72 3.61 5.55 -6.75
N ALA A 73 3.12 4.78 -5.78
CA ALA A 73 1.72 4.90 -5.34
C ALA A 73 1.44 6.27 -4.65
N GLY A 74 0.38 6.97 -5.05
CA GLY A 74 0.06 8.31 -4.54
C GLY A 74 -0.95 9.07 -5.40
N ASN A 75 -1.15 10.35 -5.11
CA ASN A 75 -2.04 11.22 -5.88
C ASN A 75 -1.32 11.84 -7.08
N TYR A 76 -2.01 11.87 -8.22
CA TYR A 76 -1.49 12.34 -9.49
C TYR A 76 -2.38 13.39 -10.13
N GLU A 77 -1.71 14.36 -10.75
CA GLU A 77 -2.22 15.24 -11.78
C GLU A 77 -1.60 14.80 -13.11
N VAL A 78 -2.42 14.59 -14.13
CA VAL A 78 -1.97 14.17 -15.46
C VAL A 78 -2.42 15.17 -16.49
N SER A 79 -1.49 15.66 -17.29
CA SER A 79 -1.76 16.62 -18.36
C SER A 79 -1.30 16.07 -19.70
N ALA A 80 -2.12 16.22 -20.73
CA ALA A 80 -1.77 15.88 -22.11
C ALA A 80 -1.80 17.14 -22.99
N GLY A 81 -0.75 17.35 -23.79
CA GLY A 81 -0.63 18.50 -24.67
C GLY A 81 0.13 18.18 -25.95
N LEU A 82 -0.27 18.83 -27.04
CA LEU A 82 0.40 18.78 -28.34
C LEU A 82 0.29 20.16 -29.00
N SER A 83 1.34 20.59 -29.72
CA SER A 83 1.31 21.85 -30.48
C SER A 83 0.12 21.90 -31.43
N GLY A 84 -0.68 22.97 -31.36
CA GLY A 84 -1.92 23.12 -32.14
C GLY A 84 -3.18 22.60 -31.43
N PHE A 85 -3.04 21.99 -30.26
CA PHE A 85 -4.13 21.56 -29.39
C PHE A 85 -4.07 22.29 -28.04
N GLN A 86 -5.22 22.43 -27.39
CA GLN A 86 -5.32 22.86 -26.00
C GLN A 86 -4.80 21.76 -25.07
N THR A 87 -4.17 22.18 -23.97
CA THR A 87 -3.69 21.23 -22.95
C THR A 87 -4.85 20.81 -22.06
N ALA A 88 -5.10 19.51 -21.96
CA ALA A 88 -6.08 18.94 -21.06
C ALA A 88 -5.41 18.46 -19.78
N VAL A 89 -6.02 18.73 -18.62
CA VAL A 89 -5.49 18.35 -17.30
C VAL A 89 -6.56 17.62 -16.50
N HIS A 90 -6.21 16.43 -16.02
CA HIS A 90 -6.97 15.66 -15.04
C HIS A 90 -6.27 15.70 -13.68
N THR A 91 -7.00 16.05 -12.64
CA THR A 91 -6.51 16.15 -11.25
C THR A 91 -7.21 15.13 -10.36
N GLY A 92 -6.60 14.76 -9.24
CA GLY A 92 -7.24 13.91 -8.23
C GLY A 92 -7.21 12.42 -8.56
N ILE A 93 -6.25 11.98 -9.39
CA ILE A 93 -6.09 10.57 -9.73
C ILE A 93 -5.29 9.90 -8.62
N SER A 94 -5.94 9.08 -7.78
CA SER A 94 -5.22 8.22 -6.85
C SER A 94 -4.67 7.01 -7.59
N LEU A 95 -3.40 6.64 -7.36
CA LEU A 95 -2.79 5.44 -7.95
C LEU A 95 -2.35 4.51 -6.80
N ALA A 96 -3.01 3.35 -6.71
CA ALA A 96 -2.69 2.32 -5.74
C ALA A 96 -1.59 1.36 -6.24
N LEU A 97 -1.05 0.52 -5.35
CA LEU A 97 -0.03 -0.48 -5.68
C LEU A 97 -0.58 -1.51 -6.67
N GLY A 98 0.22 -1.84 -7.69
CA GLY A 98 -0.14 -2.86 -8.69
C GLY A 98 -1.36 -2.47 -9.55
N GLN A 99 -1.89 -1.25 -9.35
CA GLN A 99 -3.01 -0.73 -10.09
C GLN A 99 -2.55 -0.32 -11.49
N ASN A 100 -3.38 -0.60 -12.49
CA ASN A 100 -3.27 0.01 -13.81
C ASN A 100 -4.38 1.05 -13.97
N ALA A 101 -4.06 2.31 -13.66
CA ALA A 101 -5.03 3.39 -13.83
C ALA A 101 -5.12 3.78 -15.31
N VAL A 102 -6.33 3.78 -15.86
CA VAL A 102 -6.60 4.21 -17.24
C VAL A 102 -7.11 5.65 -17.23
N VAL A 103 -6.40 6.55 -17.90
CA VAL A 103 -6.74 7.98 -17.99
C VAL A 103 -6.74 8.40 -19.47
N ASP A 104 -7.91 8.44 -20.07
CA ASP A 104 -8.06 8.87 -21.46
C ASP A 104 -8.20 10.40 -21.55
N PHE A 105 -7.66 10.98 -22.61
CA PHE A 105 -7.74 12.41 -22.90
C PHE A 105 -8.43 12.66 -24.24
N THR A 106 -9.27 13.70 -24.28
CA THR A 106 -9.77 14.28 -25.52
C THR A 106 -9.24 15.70 -25.66
N LEU A 107 -8.35 15.93 -26.62
CA LEU A 107 -7.78 17.25 -26.89
C LEU A 107 -8.65 18.04 -27.88
N GLN A 108 -8.82 19.32 -27.60
CA GLN A 108 -9.51 20.24 -28.49
C GLN A 108 -8.50 21.01 -29.33
N ILE A 109 -8.84 21.26 -30.59
CA ILE A 109 -8.02 22.10 -31.48
C ILE A 109 -8.11 23.54 -30.97
N GLY A 110 -6.98 24.18 -30.70
CA GLY A 110 -6.93 25.54 -30.17
C GLY A 110 -5.52 25.97 -29.77
N GLN A 111 -5.34 27.26 -29.47
CA GLN A 111 -4.04 27.77 -29.00
C GLN A 111 -3.67 27.18 -27.64
N VAL A 112 -2.37 26.95 -27.43
CA VAL A 112 -1.76 26.35 -26.22
C VAL A 112 -2.07 27.14 -24.94
N SER A 113 -2.59 28.37 -25.03
CA SER A 113 -2.84 29.25 -23.89
C SER A 113 -4.09 28.94 -23.06
N GLU A 114 -4.96 28.04 -23.52
CA GLU A 114 -6.20 27.71 -22.81
C GLU A 114 -6.08 26.33 -22.15
N LEU A 115 -6.04 26.32 -20.82
CA LEU A 115 -5.91 25.13 -20.00
C LEU A 115 -7.31 24.66 -19.60
N VAL A 116 -7.70 23.46 -20.04
CA VAL A 116 -8.96 22.85 -19.64
C VAL A 116 -8.69 21.92 -18.45
N THR A 117 -9.01 22.39 -17.24
CA THR A 117 -8.98 21.55 -16.04
C THR A 117 -10.30 20.79 -15.94
N VAL A 118 -10.25 19.48 -16.16
CA VAL A 118 -11.41 18.61 -15.91
C VAL A 118 -11.36 18.14 -14.46
N THR A 119 -12.04 18.88 -13.59
CA THR A 119 -12.29 18.50 -12.19
C THR A 119 -13.48 17.54 -12.13
N GLY A 120 -13.32 16.37 -12.73
CA GLY A 120 -14.22 15.25 -12.52
C GLY A 120 -13.60 14.31 -11.49
N GLU A 121 -14.30 14.01 -10.41
CA GLU A 121 -14.02 12.87 -9.55
C GLU A 121 -14.13 11.62 -10.46
N ILE A 122 -13.01 11.22 -11.08
CA ILE A 122 -12.96 10.02 -11.91
C ILE A 122 -13.26 8.89 -10.95
N ALA A 123 -14.47 8.34 -11.04
CA ALA A 123 -14.83 7.14 -10.30
C ALA A 123 -13.78 6.07 -10.66
N GLN A 124 -12.87 5.79 -9.73
CA GLN A 124 -11.87 4.74 -9.84
C GLN A 124 -12.57 3.38 -9.79
N ILE A 125 -13.29 3.06 -10.85
CA ILE A 125 -13.74 1.70 -11.09
C ILE A 125 -12.57 1.02 -11.78
N GLU A 126 -11.91 0.13 -11.05
CA GLU A 126 -10.93 -0.79 -11.60
C GLU A 126 -11.66 -1.73 -12.58
N THR A 127 -11.76 -1.32 -13.84
CA THR A 127 -12.45 -2.06 -14.92
C THR A 127 -11.53 -3.04 -15.63
N THR A 128 -10.24 -3.02 -15.30
CA THR A 128 -9.17 -3.74 -16.02
C THR A 128 -8.94 -5.16 -15.50
N THR A 129 -9.38 -5.49 -14.28
CA THR A 129 -9.10 -6.78 -13.66
C THR A 129 -10.38 -7.43 -13.12
N ALA A 130 -10.52 -8.75 -13.32
CA ALA A 130 -11.60 -9.55 -12.75
C ALA A 130 -11.28 -10.01 -11.32
N THR A 131 -10.44 -9.25 -10.60
CA THR A 131 -9.80 -9.64 -9.36
C THR A 131 -10.69 -9.29 -8.17
N VAL A 132 -10.85 -10.24 -7.24
CA VAL A 132 -11.57 -9.97 -5.98
C VAL A 132 -10.55 -9.52 -4.94
N ALA A 133 -10.44 -8.20 -4.78
CA ALA A 133 -9.54 -7.56 -3.84
C ALA A 133 -10.32 -6.73 -2.82
N ASN A 134 -9.76 -6.60 -1.61
CA ASN A 134 -10.25 -5.68 -0.59
C ASN A 134 -9.09 -4.80 -0.14
N ILE A 135 -9.34 -3.50 -0.19
CA ILE A 135 -8.37 -2.45 0.16
C ILE A 135 -8.82 -1.85 1.48
N VAL A 136 -7.93 -1.90 2.46
CA VAL A 136 -8.11 -1.29 3.77
C VAL A 136 -7.22 -0.06 3.82
N ASP A 137 -7.88 1.10 3.79
CA ASP A 137 -7.24 2.42 3.80
C ASP A 137 -6.53 2.70 5.13
N GLU A 138 -5.51 3.57 5.11
CA GLU A 138 -4.73 4.04 6.26
C GLU A 138 -5.56 4.31 7.52
N LYS A 139 -6.70 5.00 7.36
CA LYS A 139 -7.58 5.35 8.47
C LYS A 139 -8.17 4.11 9.16
N LYS A 140 -8.57 3.09 8.39
CA LYS A 140 -9.09 1.83 8.95
C LYS A 140 -7.97 1.02 9.60
N VAL A 141 -6.78 1.01 9.00
CA VAL A 141 -5.58 0.34 9.54
C VAL A 141 -5.21 0.90 10.93
N THR A 142 -5.41 2.20 11.15
CA THR A 142 -5.09 2.90 12.41
C THR A 142 -6.24 2.88 13.42
N ASP A 143 -7.48 3.06 12.98
CA ASP A 143 -8.65 3.13 13.87
C ASP A 143 -9.12 1.76 14.38
N LEU A 144 -8.80 0.66 13.67
CA LEU A 144 -9.23 -0.68 14.08
C LEU A 144 -8.42 -1.20 15.27
N PRO A 145 -9.08 -1.84 16.25
CA PRO A 145 -8.42 -2.39 17.43
C PRO A 145 -7.66 -3.67 17.09
N LEU A 146 -6.47 -3.53 16.52
CA LEU A 146 -5.59 -4.64 16.15
C LEU A 146 -4.85 -5.16 17.38
N ASN A 147 -5.13 -6.39 17.81
CA ASN A 147 -4.44 -6.97 18.96
C ASN A 147 -2.98 -7.22 18.61
N GLY A 148 -2.07 -6.52 19.29
CA GLY A 148 -0.63 -6.63 19.02
C GLY A 148 -0.18 -5.92 17.77
N ARG A 149 -1.02 -5.03 17.22
CA ARG A 149 -0.78 -4.32 15.95
C ARG A 149 -0.62 -5.30 14.79
N ASP A 150 -1.33 -6.43 14.87
CA ASP A 150 -1.24 -7.48 13.87
C ASP A 150 -2.08 -7.15 12.63
N LEU A 151 -1.38 -6.81 11.54
CA LEU A 151 -1.99 -6.48 10.25
C LEU A 151 -2.78 -7.64 9.65
N THR A 152 -2.43 -8.90 9.98
CA THR A 152 -3.17 -10.06 9.46
C THR A 152 -4.62 -10.10 9.96
N GLN A 153 -4.95 -9.41 11.05
CA GLN A 153 -6.33 -9.28 11.52
C GLN A 153 -7.21 -8.45 10.59
N LEU A 154 -6.62 -7.56 9.78
CA LEU A 154 -7.34 -6.82 8.75
C LEU A 154 -7.86 -7.73 7.65
N SER A 155 -7.19 -8.86 7.40
CA SER A 155 -7.65 -9.86 6.44
C SER A 155 -9.00 -10.48 6.81
N PHE A 156 -9.38 -10.48 8.10
CA PHE A 156 -10.70 -11.00 8.53
C PHE A 156 -11.87 -10.09 8.14
N LEU A 157 -11.60 -8.86 7.68
CA LEU A 157 -12.63 -8.01 7.09
C LEU A 157 -13.08 -8.53 5.71
N GLN A 158 -12.26 -9.37 5.07
CA GLN A 158 -12.58 -9.95 3.79
C GLN A 158 -13.38 -11.25 3.97
N PRO A 159 -14.55 -11.38 3.31
CA PRO A 159 -15.30 -12.63 3.33
C PRO A 159 -14.49 -13.81 2.82
N GLY A 160 -14.64 -14.97 3.46
CA GLY A 160 -13.93 -16.20 3.07
C GLY A 160 -12.51 -16.33 3.64
N VAL A 161 -12.08 -15.39 4.48
CA VAL A 161 -10.85 -15.49 5.29
C VAL A 161 -11.21 -15.98 6.68
N ILE A 162 -10.62 -17.10 7.09
CA ILE A 162 -10.77 -17.66 8.45
C ILE A 162 -9.41 -17.88 9.10
N LYS A 163 -9.38 -17.85 10.42
CA LYS A 163 -8.18 -18.20 11.17
C LYS A 163 -7.94 -19.71 11.10
N SER A 164 -6.78 -20.11 10.58
CA SER A 164 -6.36 -21.51 10.53
C SER A 164 -5.89 -21.97 11.92
N PRO A 165 -6.34 -23.12 12.41
CA PRO A 165 -6.01 -23.61 13.76
C PRO A 165 -4.57 -24.14 13.92
N ALA A 166 -3.70 -24.00 12.91
CA ALA A 166 -2.35 -24.56 12.94
C ALA A 166 -1.46 -23.86 13.99
N GLY A 167 -1.06 -24.62 15.01
CA GLY A 167 -0.33 -24.14 16.19
C GLY A 167 0.92 -23.29 15.90
N ALA A 168 1.19 -22.39 16.84
CA ALA A 168 2.42 -21.61 16.95
C ALA A 168 3.59 -22.56 17.28
N GLY A 169 4.30 -23.03 16.27
CA GLY A 169 5.59 -23.68 16.48
C GLY A 169 6.65 -22.64 16.81
N ALA A 170 7.74 -23.03 17.48
CA ALA A 170 8.86 -22.16 17.85
C ALA A 170 9.55 -21.45 16.65
N PHE A 171 9.22 -21.86 15.42
CA PHE A 171 9.72 -21.31 14.15
C PHE A 171 8.61 -20.71 13.27
N SER A 172 7.40 -20.54 13.80
CA SER A 172 6.29 -19.89 13.08
C SER A 172 6.31 -18.38 13.36
N GLY A 173 6.16 -17.57 12.32
CA GLY A 173 6.03 -16.12 12.43
C GLY A 173 4.93 -15.68 13.42
N LEU A 174 5.15 -14.52 14.07
CA LEU A 174 4.20 -13.87 14.96
C LEU A 174 3.10 -13.19 14.14
N GLY A 175 2.10 -13.97 13.69
CA GLY A 175 0.91 -13.49 12.99
C GLY A 175 -0.13 -14.60 12.88
N ASP A 176 -1.41 -14.22 12.73
CA ASP A 176 -2.47 -15.20 12.55
C ASP A 176 -2.31 -15.94 11.21
N LYS A 177 -2.33 -17.29 11.25
CA LYS A 177 -2.36 -18.10 10.04
C LYS A 177 -3.73 -17.97 9.39
N LEU A 178 -3.77 -17.46 8.16
CA LEU A 178 -5.01 -17.23 7.44
C LEU A 178 -5.32 -18.44 6.56
N SER A 179 -6.55 -18.95 6.55
CA SER A 179 -7.04 -19.83 5.49
C SER A 179 -8.03 -19.03 4.66
N VAL A 180 -7.79 -18.94 3.36
CA VAL A 180 -8.60 -18.13 2.45
C VAL A 180 -9.24 -19.03 1.42
N ALA A 181 -10.56 -18.90 1.25
CA ALA A 181 -11.35 -19.66 0.28
C ALA A 181 -11.14 -21.19 0.34
N GLY A 182 -10.81 -21.74 1.53
CA GLY A 182 -10.56 -23.17 1.75
C GLY A 182 -9.11 -23.63 1.54
N SER A 183 -8.20 -22.74 1.16
CA SER A 183 -6.77 -23.05 0.99
C SER A 183 -6.03 -23.19 2.32
N ARG A 184 -4.91 -23.93 2.32
CA ARG A 184 -4.10 -24.14 3.53
C ARG A 184 -3.39 -22.85 3.92
N GLY A 185 -3.17 -22.64 5.23
CA GLY A 185 -2.65 -21.37 5.71
C GLY A 185 -1.20 -21.03 5.37
N ASN A 186 -0.44 -22.02 4.87
CA ASN A 186 0.91 -21.85 4.33
C ASN A 186 0.93 -21.64 2.80
N GLN A 187 -0.23 -21.52 2.17
CA GLN A 187 -0.36 -21.26 0.72
C GLN A 187 -0.73 -19.80 0.44
N ASN A 188 -0.51 -18.92 1.42
CA ASN A 188 -0.65 -17.47 1.22
C ASN A 188 0.72 -16.84 1.03
N ILE A 189 0.75 -15.75 0.28
CA ILE A 189 1.93 -14.93 0.08
C ILE A 189 1.73 -13.64 0.85
N TYR A 190 2.72 -13.27 1.66
CA TYR A 190 2.75 -11.99 2.34
C TYR A 190 3.77 -11.11 1.64
N LEU A 191 3.37 -9.92 1.23
CA LEU A 191 4.20 -8.93 0.56
C LEU A 191 4.26 -7.68 1.43
N LEU A 192 5.44 -7.11 1.60
CA LEU A 192 5.66 -5.79 2.14
C LEU A 192 6.39 -4.96 1.08
N ASP A 193 5.77 -3.89 0.62
CA ASP A 193 6.31 -3.04 -0.48
C ASP A 193 6.75 -3.88 -1.70
N GLY A 194 5.92 -4.87 -2.06
CA GLY A 194 6.15 -5.78 -3.19
C GLY A 194 7.16 -6.91 -2.95
N VAL A 195 7.82 -6.98 -1.79
CA VAL A 195 8.79 -8.04 -1.46
C VAL A 195 8.19 -9.08 -0.53
N SER A 196 8.48 -10.35 -0.80
CA SER A 196 8.02 -11.48 0.01
C SER A 196 8.46 -11.35 1.47
N ASN A 197 7.48 -11.18 2.35
CA ASN A 197 7.60 -11.13 3.80
C ASN A 197 7.02 -12.41 4.44
N SER A 198 7.31 -13.58 3.86
CA SER A 198 6.86 -14.89 4.37
C SER A 198 8.00 -15.67 5.04
N ASP A 199 7.69 -16.43 6.10
CA ASP A 199 8.61 -17.32 6.81
C ASP A 199 8.95 -18.57 5.99
N LEU A 200 9.95 -19.34 6.44
CA LEU A 200 10.32 -20.62 5.79
C LEU A 200 9.16 -21.63 5.72
N SER A 201 8.10 -21.42 6.52
CA SER A 201 6.89 -22.23 6.56
C SER A 201 5.69 -21.58 5.84
N GLY A 202 5.89 -20.47 5.12
CA GLY A 202 4.85 -19.76 4.37
C GLY A 202 3.89 -18.90 5.21
N ASN A 203 4.24 -18.55 6.45
CA ASN A 203 3.44 -17.63 7.30
C ASN A 203 3.97 -16.20 7.19
N ALA A 204 3.19 -15.20 7.64
CA ALA A 204 3.69 -13.82 7.70
C ALA A 204 4.96 -13.78 8.58
N GLN A 205 6.12 -13.50 7.98
CA GLN A 205 7.37 -13.36 8.71
C GLN A 205 7.39 -11.99 9.36
N SER A 206 7.54 -11.97 10.68
CA SER A 206 8.14 -10.83 11.35
C SER A 206 9.55 -11.28 11.71
N ALA A 207 10.53 -11.02 10.83
CA ALA A 207 11.94 -11.34 11.08
C ALA A 207 12.50 -10.65 12.35
N SER A 208 11.72 -9.77 12.98
CA SER A 208 12.04 -9.00 14.19
C SER A 208 11.02 -9.15 15.34
N GLY A 209 10.00 -10.00 15.20
CA GLY A 209 8.93 -10.16 16.20
C GLY A 209 8.08 -8.90 16.47
N GLN A 210 8.20 -7.89 15.62
CA GLN A 210 7.35 -6.71 15.55
C GLN A 210 6.86 -6.66 14.10
N LEU A 211 5.55 -6.83 13.87
CA LEU A 211 4.97 -6.44 12.58
C LEU A 211 5.24 -4.95 12.39
N ALA A 212 5.56 -4.51 11.17
CA ALA A 212 5.67 -3.07 10.86
C ALA A 212 4.43 -2.40 11.45
N GLY A 213 4.63 -1.49 12.41
CA GLY A 213 3.51 -0.92 13.17
C GLY A 213 2.46 -0.40 12.18
N ALA A 214 1.18 -0.61 12.42
CA ALA A 214 0.16 -0.17 11.46
C ALA A 214 0.17 1.37 11.23
N GLU A 215 0.93 2.14 12.03
CA GLU A 215 1.22 3.56 11.82
C GLU A 215 2.09 3.80 10.58
N THR A 216 2.95 2.83 10.22
CA THR A 216 3.82 2.93 9.04
C THR A 216 3.13 2.44 7.78
N ILE A 217 1.94 1.85 7.87
CA ILE A 217 1.20 1.28 6.75
C ILE A 217 0.26 2.32 6.16
N LYS A 218 0.37 2.55 4.86
CA LYS A 218 -0.52 3.38 4.06
C LYS A 218 -1.75 2.60 3.62
N GLU A 219 -1.53 1.38 3.17
CA GLU A 219 -2.57 0.55 2.59
C GLU A 219 -2.31 -0.92 2.89
N PHE A 220 -3.40 -1.64 3.16
CA PHE A 220 -3.39 -3.09 3.27
C PHE A 220 -4.36 -3.68 2.26
N GLN A 221 -3.86 -4.57 1.41
CA GLN A 221 -4.63 -5.20 0.35
C GLN A 221 -4.61 -6.72 0.51
N ILE A 222 -5.79 -7.34 0.39
CA ILE A 222 -5.91 -8.78 0.28
C ILE A 222 -6.59 -9.17 -1.02
N ILE A 223 -5.95 -10.04 -1.78
CA ILE A 223 -6.45 -10.58 -3.04
C ILE A 223 -6.74 -12.06 -2.85
N THR A 224 -8.01 -12.43 -2.98
CA THR A 224 -8.48 -13.78 -2.63
C THR A 224 -8.75 -14.66 -3.84
N ASN A 225 -8.94 -14.10 -5.03
CA ASN A 225 -9.22 -14.85 -6.24
C ASN A 225 -8.85 -14.05 -7.51
N ASN A 226 -8.65 -14.75 -8.64
CA ASN A 226 -8.34 -14.17 -9.96
C ASN A 226 -7.14 -13.19 -9.95
N TYR A 227 -6.09 -13.50 -9.19
CA TYR A 227 -4.82 -12.75 -9.24
C TYR A 227 -3.96 -13.18 -10.43
N SER A 228 -3.15 -12.25 -10.92
CA SER A 228 -2.22 -12.47 -12.04
C SER A 228 -1.13 -13.49 -11.69
N ALA A 229 -0.63 -14.20 -12.71
CA ALA A 229 0.43 -15.21 -12.56
C ALA A 229 1.77 -14.61 -12.07
N GLU A 230 1.92 -13.28 -12.10
CA GLU A 230 3.09 -12.55 -11.60
C GLU A 230 3.36 -12.79 -10.10
N TYR A 231 2.32 -13.08 -9.33
CA TYR A 231 2.43 -13.29 -7.88
C TYR A 231 2.88 -14.69 -7.49
N ARG A 232 3.35 -15.53 -8.43
CA ARG A 232 3.64 -16.96 -8.25
C ARG A 232 2.36 -17.75 -7.96
N SER A 233 2.19 -18.88 -8.63
CA SER A 233 0.99 -19.74 -8.53
C SER A 233 0.90 -20.45 -7.17
N GLN A 234 0.57 -19.71 -6.10
CA GLN A 234 0.05 -20.30 -4.86
C GLN A 234 -1.47 -20.37 -4.94
N ALA A 235 -2.08 -21.29 -4.18
CA ALA A 235 -3.53 -21.53 -4.19
C ALA A 235 -4.31 -20.67 -3.18
N GLY A 236 -3.63 -19.98 -2.26
CA GLY A 236 -4.24 -19.12 -1.24
C GLY A 236 -4.30 -17.66 -1.66
N ALA A 237 -4.31 -16.77 -0.67
CA ALA A 237 -4.40 -15.33 -0.91
C ALA A 237 -3.03 -14.65 -1.02
N ILE A 238 -3.04 -13.50 -1.69
CA ILE A 238 -1.94 -12.55 -1.65
C ILE A 238 -2.34 -11.46 -0.65
N VAL A 239 -1.51 -11.28 0.36
CA VAL A 239 -1.66 -10.24 1.39
C VAL A 239 -0.52 -9.25 1.19
N SER A 240 -0.84 -8.04 0.75
CA SER A 240 0.14 -6.99 0.49
C SER A 240 -0.06 -5.83 1.45
N ALA A 241 1.02 -5.37 2.07
CA ALA A 241 1.04 -4.16 2.86
C ALA A 241 2.01 -3.15 2.23
N VAL A 242 1.59 -1.90 2.17
CA VAL A 242 2.39 -0.80 1.63
C VAL A 242 2.71 0.17 2.74
N THR A 243 3.99 0.52 2.86
CA THR A 243 4.42 1.54 3.82
C THR A 243 4.12 2.95 3.31
N LYS A 244 3.93 3.90 4.22
CA LYS A 244 3.77 5.31 3.89
C LYS A 244 5.05 5.82 3.24
N SER A 245 4.92 6.42 2.06
CA SER A 245 5.98 7.18 1.43
C SER A 245 5.98 8.61 2.00
N GLY A 246 7.17 9.16 2.26
CA GLY A 246 7.30 10.52 2.74
C GLY A 246 6.72 11.55 1.76
N THR A 247 5.92 12.48 2.27
CA THR A 247 5.46 13.67 1.52
C THR A 247 6.43 14.85 1.69
N ASN A 248 6.27 15.91 0.89
CA ASN A 248 7.08 17.14 1.02
C ASN A 248 6.79 17.96 2.29
N THR A 249 5.80 17.58 3.09
CA THR A 249 5.54 18.20 4.40
C THR A 249 6.18 17.35 5.47
N PHE A 250 6.73 17.93 6.54
CA PHE A 250 7.21 17.12 7.67
C PHE A 250 6.03 16.57 8.47
N HIS A 251 5.96 15.25 8.62
CA HIS A 251 4.96 14.55 9.42
C HIS A 251 5.65 13.42 10.17
N GLY A 252 5.08 13.01 11.30
CA GLY A 252 5.64 11.94 12.10
C GLY A 252 4.64 11.49 13.15
N SER A 253 4.84 10.27 13.67
CA SER A 253 3.99 9.69 14.70
C SER A 253 4.86 9.11 15.82
N LEU A 254 4.34 9.16 17.04
CA LEU A 254 4.90 8.47 18.20
C LEU A 254 3.76 7.68 18.83
N TYR A 255 4.01 6.41 19.15
CA TYR A 255 3.02 5.55 19.77
C TYR A 255 3.62 4.75 20.93
N GLU A 256 2.79 4.48 21.94
CA GLU A 256 3.09 3.57 23.03
C GLU A 256 1.83 2.80 23.45
N PHE A 257 1.92 1.48 23.42
CA PHE A 257 0.84 0.56 23.75
C PHE A 257 1.27 -0.37 24.87
N LEU A 258 0.61 -0.21 26.01
CA LEU A 258 0.76 -1.08 27.16
C LEU A 258 -0.38 -2.10 27.20
N ARG A 259 -0.03 -3.38 27.29
CA ARG A 259 -0.97 -4.45 27.61
C ARG A 259 -0.42 -5.27 28.76
N ASN A 260 -1.19 -5.40 29.84
CA ASN A 260 -0.72 -6.11 31.03
C ASN A 260 -1.82 -6.91 31.72
N ASP A 261 -1.37 -7.78 32.61
CA ASP A 261 -2.18 -8.57 33.52
C ASP A 261 -2.89 -7.72 34.59
N ALA A 262 -2.57 -6.44 34.76
CA ALA A 262 -3.34 -5.55 35.62
C ALA A 262 -4.63 -5.03 34.94
N LEU A 263 -4.61 -4.85 33.62
CA LEU A 263 -5.71 -4.27 32.84
C LEU A 263 -6.56 -5.32 32.10
N ASP A 264 -5.98 -6.43 31.69
CA ASP A 264 -6.74 -7.47 30.95
C ASP A 264 -7.75 -8.19 31.88
N ALA A 265 -8.77 -8.85 31.31
CA ALA A 265 -9.57 -9.82 32.09
C ALA A 265 -8.85 -11.19 32.14
N ALA A 266 -9.05 -11.95 33.21
CA ALA A 266 -8.58 -13.34 33.26
C ALA A 266 -9.42 -14.21 32.31
N LYS A 267 -8.79 -15.14 31.59
CA LYS A 267 -9.53 -16.09 30.75
C LYS A 267 -10.35 -17.05 31.61
N TRP A 268 -11.40 -17.63 31.04
CA TRP A 268 -12.27 -18.56 31.78
C TRP A 268 -11.47 -19.79 32.28
N GLU A 269 -10.47 -20.25 31.52
CA GLU A 269 -9.59 -21.34 31.92
C GLU A 269 -8.71 -20.95 33.12
N GLU A 270 -8.22 -19.71 33.16
CA GLU A 270 -7.35 -19.20 34.23
C GLU A 270 -8.13 -18.95 35.54
N ASN A 271 -9.40 -18.55 35.42
CA ASN A 271 -10.30 -18.39 36.56
C ASN A 271 -10.64 -19.72 37.25
N LYS A 272 -10.63 -20.84 36.52
CA LYS A 272 -10.83 -22.18 37.11
C LYS A 272 -9.56 -22.76 37.76
N GLY A 273 -8.38 -22.25 37.43
CA GLY A 273 -7.10 -22.94 37.67
C GLY A 273 -6.14 -22.32 38.69
N GLY A 274 -6.44 -21.15 39.27
CA GLY A 274 -5.61 -20.59 40.35
C GLY A 274 -5.09 -19.16 40.14
N GLY A 275 -5.67 -18.38 39.22
CA GLY A 275 -5.38 -16.96 39.07
C GLY A 275 -4.75 -16.61 37.73
N LYS A 276 -4.61 -15.30 37.49
CA LYS A 276 -4.20 -14.75 36.20
C LYS A 276 -2.69 -14.92 35.96
N SER A 277 -2.30 -15.40 34.78
CA SER A 277 -0.88 -15.51 34.40
C SER A 277 -0.24 -14.13 34.24
N PRO A 278 1.02 -13.93 34.66
CA PRO A 278 1.71 -12.66 34.48
C PRO A 278 1.93 -12.39 32.99
N PHE A 279 1.37 -11.29 32.50
CA PHE A 279 1.49 -10.85 31.12
C PHE A 279 1.87 -9.38 31.12
N LYS A 280 2.98 -9.03 30.47
CA LYS A 280 3.39 -7.64 30.27
C LYS A 280 3.93 -7.49 28.86
N ARG A 281 3.30 -6.62 28.08
CA ARG A 281 3.72 -6.25 26.73
C ARG A 281 3.71 -4.73 26.62
N ASN A 282 4.86 -4.17 26.28
CA ASN A 282 4.99 -2.77 25.91
C ASN A 282 5.44 -2.69 24.45
N GLN A 283 4.70 -1.97 23.62
CA GLN A 283 5.01 -1.75 22.21
C GLN A 283 5.04 -0.25 21.97
N PHE A 284 6.24 0.29 21.77
CA PHE A 284 6.45 1.70 21.46
C PHE A 284 7.21 1.82 20.14
N GLY A 285 7.03 2.95 19.48
CA GLY A 285 7.73 3.24 18.23
C GLY A 285 7.35 4.60 17.69
N GLY A 286 7.92 4.94 16.55
CA GLY A 286 7.61 6.18 15.87
C GLY A 286 7.99 6.12 14.40
N SER A 287 7.40 7.03 13.64
CA SER A 287 7.67 7.23 12.22
C SER A 287 7.94 8.70 11.95
N ILE A 288 8.76 8.99 10.95
CA ILE A 288 9.00 10.31 10.34
C ILE A 288 8.80 10.15 8.84
#